data_AF-A0A6J1WQJ7-F1
#
_entry.id   AF-A0A6J1WQJ7-F1
#
_cell.length_a   1.000
_cell.length_b   1.000
_cell.length_c   1.000
_cell.angle_alpha   90.00
_cell.angle_beta   90.00
_cell.angle_gamma   90.00
#
_symmetry.space_group_name_H-M   'P 1'
#
loop_
_entity.id
_entity.type
_entity.pdbx_description
1 polymer ?
#
loop_
_entity_poly.entity_id
_entity_poly.type
_entity_poly.pdbx_seq_one_letter_code
_entity_poly.pdbx_strand_id
1 'polypeptide(L)'
;MNQKTIFKFCKDLGCCDRCCLRYLGVKIPNAYENSNEYVARFQDEPTSNIKSQEDIQSNENTTSGKDNVIVTDAVTKSDNTCSASVHTDNDSDKDIEGIQDNATGDVDSDNIHNDNMEYKNGILPPTKRRKLHHCVSCLGILQEDTWPDTNLMLKEMLHKKSYECPTFACALSAPIATLLRERAVTLLVREAYPEYDPNTLTPLKEAWKWSYGAQAAAHVGRSLHSGAVSPLLVTVNMEYPHEMQELEILKALSPSLFESRSQQRKRFAVEFTRRAAEQALAGAAAAALRAAGWPAPPEPAAHARCAAVHAAHAPLHLAGRYIKLSRELPQTPWILNGVRMMESSVQEIIFAPIAAAYGLTPEECEHRLKFMSAGREDVDVRCLGDGRPFAVEVTDPRRELTEAELKRVCEDISAGGKVVVREMMYVTREELAELKKGEETKCKTYEALCIKLSHSEHEHDKSPTEPVTVTEQDIANINSYSNTSEPGVRVQLVQRTPIRVLHRRPLLARTRHILQLSAAAVPGQPALLALRVRTSAGTYVKEWVHGELARTAPALQAALRARVDILALDVARVHLDWPRRAHPAPPAPPAPPAPPAPPAPR
;
A
#
# COMPACT_ATOMS: atom_id res chain seq x y z
N MET A 1 -6.17 4.03 41.72
CA MET A 1 -6.37 5.19 40.84
C MET A 1 -7.85 5.49 40.74
N ASN A 2 -8.29 6.65 41.20
CA ASN A 2 -9.71 7.02 41.14
C ASN A 2 -10.04 7.62 39.76
N GLN A 3 -10.67 6.85 38.89
CA GLN A 3 -11.01 7.28 37.52
C GLN A 3 -11.95 8.50 37.50
N LYS A 4 -12.81 8.67 38.52
CA LYS A 4 -13.73 9.82 38.59
C LYS A 4 -12.98 11.14 38.82
N THR A 5 -11.95 11.13 39.68
CA THR A 5 -11.18 12.35 39.96
C THR A 5 -10.35 12.78 38.75
N ILE A 6 -9.75 11.82 38.04
CA ILE A 6 -9.00 12.10 36.80
C ILE A 6 -9.93 12.60 35.69
N PHE A 7 -11.12 12.00 35.55
CA PHE A 7 -12.13 12.47 34.61
C PHE A 7 -12.49 13.94 34.88
N LYS A 8 -12.81 14.27 36.14
CA LYS A 8 -13.13 15.63 36.57
C LYS A 8 -11.97 16.59 36.32
N PHE A 9 -10.75 16.20 36.67
CA PHE A 9 -9.55 16.99 36.41
C PHE A 9 -9.37 17.29 34.91
N CYS A 10 -9.51 16.29 34.03
CA CYS A 10 -9.44 16.50 32.59
C CYS A 10 -10.57 17.41 32.07
N LYS A 11 -11.79 17.28 32.61
CA LYS A 11 -12.92 18.17 32.27
C LYS A 11 -12.64 19.62 32.70
N ASP A 12 -12.10 19.82 33.90
CA ASP A 12 -11.77 21.15 34.43
C ASP A 12 -10.65 21.81 33.63
N LEU A 13 -9.70 21.03 33.11
CA LEU A 13 -8.69 21.48 32.15
C LEU A 13 -9.29 21.88 30.78
N GLY A 14 -10.53 21.50 30.48
CA GLY A 14 -11.18 21.79 29.19
C GLY A 14 -11.09 20.67 28.15
N CYS A 15 -10.91 19.41 28.58
CA CYS A 15 -11.02 18.27 27.66
C CYS A 15 -12.49 17.95 27.32
N CYS A 16 -12.74 17.56 26.07
CA CYS A 16 -14.00 16.92 25.69
C CYS A 16 -14.12 15.51 26.30
N ASP A 17 -15.33 14.98 26.33
CA ASP A 17 -15.66 13.69 26.96
C ASP A 17 -14.83 12.53 26.39
N ARG A 18 -14.67 12.48 25.06
CA ARG A 18 -13.82 11.49 24.39
C ARG A 18 -12.35 11.65 24.77
N CYS A 19 -11.81 12.86 24.91
CA CYS A 19 -10.45 13.06 25.41
C CYS A 19 -10.31 12.61 26.87
N CYS A 20 -11.30 12.85 27.72
CA CYS A 20 -11.28 12.33 29.09
C CYS A 20 -11.20 10.80 29.10
N LEU A 21 -11.99 10.11 28.27
CA LEU A 21 -11.89 8.64 28.12
C LEU A 21 -10.51 8.18 27.66
N ARG A 22 -9.84 8.95 26.79
CA ARG A 22 -8.47 8.66 26.35
C ARG A 22 -7.48 8.70 27.51
N TYR A 23 -7.52 9.74 28.33
CA TYR A 23 -6.66 9.89 29.51
C TYR A 23 -6.99 8.88 30.63
N LEU A 24 -8.20 8.32 30.64
CA LEU A 24 -8.54 7.17 31.48
C LEU A 24 -8.04 5.82 30.91
N GLY A 25 -7.52 5.81 29.70
CA GLY A 25 -7.04 4.61 29.03
C GLY A 25 -8.15 3.64 28.60
N VAL A 26 -9.37 4.15 28.37
CA VAL A 26 -10.50 3.32 27.91
C VAL A 26 -10.23 2.87 26.47
N LYS A 27 -10.17 1.54 26.25
CA LYS A 27 -9.93 0.92 24.93
C LYS A 27 -11.14 0.15 24.42
N ILE A 28 -12.32 0.72 24.59
CA ILE A 28 -13.61 0.12 24.21
C ILE A 28 -14.22 1.00 23.11
N PRO A 29 -14.30 0.54 21.85
CA PRO A 29 -14.80 1.36 20.74
C PRO A 29 -16.18 1.97 21.00
N ASN A 30 -17.12 1.18 21.53
CA ASN A 30 -18.47 1.63 21.87
C ASN A 30 -18.49 2.79 22.88
N ALA A 31 -17.46 2.92 23.73
CA ALA A 31 -17.33 4.03 24.67
C ALA A 31 -17.09 5.38 23.97
N TYR A 32 -16.47 5.36 22.78
CA TYR A 32 -16.17 6.57 22.02
C TYR A 32 -17.30 6.93 21.06
N GLU A 33 -17.96 5.92 20.51
CA GLU A 33 -19.18 6.07 19.72
C GLU A 33 -20.27 6.72 20.59
N ASN A 34 -20.58 6.12 21.75
CA ASN A 34 -21.63 6.57 22.67
C ASN A 34 -21.07 7.33 23.89
N SER A 35 -20.17 8.28 23.63
CA SER A 35 -19.36 8.91 24.69
C SER A 35 -20.19 9.62 25.77
N ASN A 36 -21.28 10.30 25.40
CA ASN A 36 -22.15 11.03 26.34
C ASN A 36 -22.76 10.10 27.40
N GLU A 37 -23.23 8.92 26.99
CA GLU A 37 -23.79 7.91 27.89
C GLU A 37 -22.69 7.26 28.72
N TYR A 38 -21.57 6.93 28.07
CA TYR A 38 -20.48 6.24 28.72
C TYR A 38 -19.87 7.07 29.86
N VAL A 39 -19.76 8.39 29.71
CA VAL A 39 -19.17 9.26 30.73
C VAL A 39 -20.07 9.54 31.93
N ALA A 40 -21.38 9.25 31.84
CA ALA A 40 -22.32 9.47 32.93
C ALA A 40 -21.88 8.75 34.23
N ARG A 41 -21.24 7.59 34.12
CA ARG A 41 -20.68 6.83 35.27
C ARG A 41 -19.60 7.58 36.07
N PHE A 42 -18.96 8.56 35.44
CA PHE A 42 -17.89 9.36 36.02
C PHE A 42 -18.37 10.74 36.49
N GLN A 43 -19.61 11.09 36.19
CA GLN A 43 -20.28 12.28 36.70
C GLN A 43 -20.89 11.93 38.07
N ASP A 44 -20.90 12.90 38.98
CA ASP A 44 -21.60 12.73 40.26
C ASP A 44 -23.12 12.68 39.96
N GLU A 45 -23.85 11.72 40.55
CA GLU A 45 -25.31 11.68 40.41
C GLU A 45 -25.91 12.99 40.94
N PRO A 46 -26.94 13.57 40.28
CA PRO A 46 -27.75 14.58 40.93
C PRO A 46 -28.42 13.92 42.14
N THR A 47 -28.10 14.40 43.34
CA THR A 47 -28.74 13.99 44.58
C THR A 47 -30.25 14.23 44.50
N SER A 48 -30.99 13.19 44.13
CA SER A 48 -32.43 13.14 44.28
C SER A 48 -32.83 11.80 44.88
N ASN A 49 -33.25 11.88 46.15
CA ASN A 49 -33.99 10.88 46.92
C ASN A 49 -33.53 9.42 46.86
N ILE A 50 -32.70 9.05 47.85
CA ILE A 50 -32.68 7.70 48.39
C ILE A 50 -34.09 7.38 48.91
N LYS A 51 -34.81 6.51 48.21
CA LYS A 51 -35.77 5.61 48.87
C LYS A 51 -35.07 4.26 49.02
N SER A 52 -34.90 3.91 50.29
CA SER A 52 -34.53 2.60 50.80
C SER A 52 -35.26 1.46 50.09
N GLN A 53 -34.54 0.40 49.74
CA GLN A 53 -35.06 -0.95 49.87
C GLN A 53 -33.92 -1.91 50.19
N GLU A 54 -34.07 -2.53 51.35
CA GLU A 54 -33.30 -3.62 51.91
C GLU A 54 -33.42 -4.88 51.05
N ASP A 55 -32.41 -5.73 51.20
CA ASP A 55 -32.40 -7.18 50.97
C ASP A 55 -32.60 -7.72 49.54
N ILE A 56 -31.56 -8.36 49.01
CA ILE A 56 -31.46 -9.83 48.96
C ILE A 56 -30.04 -10.18 48.44
N GLN A 57 -29.19 -10.64 49.36
CA GLN A 57 -28.18 -11.64 49.07
C GLN A 57 -28.78 -13.00 49.45
N SER A 58 -28.85 -13.94 48.51
CA SER A 58 -28.38 -15.32 48.74
C SER A 58 -28.68 -16.24 47.55
N ASN A 59 -27.70 -17.13 47.35
CA ASN A 59 -27.74 -18.42 46.67
C ASN A 59 -27.40 -18.49 45.17
N GLU A 60 -26.13 -18.81 44.95
CA GLU A 60 -25.67 -19.75 43.94
C GLU A 60 -26.36 -21.12 44.03
N ASN A 61 -26.33 -21.79 42.87
CA ASN A 61 -26.25 -23.23 42.60
C ASN A 61 -27.48 -24.01 42.10
N THR A 62 -27.17 -24.70 40.99
CA THR A 62 -27.55 -26.06 40.58
C THR A 62 -28.82 -26.36 39.75
N THR A 63 -28.51 -26.77 38.50
CA THR A 63 -29.04 -27.93 37.72
C THR A 63 -30.44 -27.99 37.11
N SER A 64 -30.39 -28.42 35.84
CA SER A 64 -31.28 -29.35 35.12
C SER A 64 -32.66 -28.87 34.64
N GLY A 65 -32.81 -28.83 33.31
CA GLY A 65 -33.56 -29.86 32.59
C GLY A 65 -35.07 -29.67 32.37
N LYS A 66 -35.43 -29.78 31.08
CA LYS A 66 -36.74 -30.15 30.46
C LYS A 66 -37.70 -29.02 30.09
N ASP A 67 -37.85 -28.89 28.76
CA ASP A 67 -39.10 -28.97 27.98
C ASP A 67 -40.40 -28.56 28.67
N ASN A 68 -41.05 -27.52 28.15
CA ASN A 68 -42.32 -27.74 27.45
C ASN A 68 -42.79 -26.53 26.63
N VAL A 69 -43.25 -26.89 25.43
CA VAL A 69 -44.06 -26.13 24.48
C VAL A 69 -45.41 -25.77 25.12
N ILE A 70 -45.87 -24.51 25.01
CA ILE A 70 -47.28 -24.18 24.74
C ILE A 70 -47.36 -22.93 23.86
N VAL A 71 -48.10 -23.11 22.77
CA VAL A 71 -48.57 -22.15 21.75
C VAL A 71 -49.59 -21.19 22.35
N THR A 72 -49.62 -19.93 21.92
CA THR A 72 -50.89 -19.25 21.59
C THR A 72 -50.66 -18.05 20.69
N ASP A 73 -51.38 -18.07 19.58
CA ASP A 73 -51.53 -17.03 18.58
C ASP A 73 -52.09 -15.73 19.14
N ALA A 74 -51.68 -14.60 18.56
CA ALA A 74 -52.58 -13.48 18.32
C ALA A 74 -52.08 -12.67 17.11
N VAL A 75 -52.70 -12.97 15.98
CA VAL A 75 -52.78 -12.16 14.77
C VAL A 75 -53.51 -10.86 15.08
N THR A 76 -52.94 -9.71 14.68
CA THR A 76 -53.73 -8.65 14.05
C THR A 76 -52.88 -7.90 13.03
N LYS A 77 -53.29 -8.05 11.76
CA LYS A 77 -52.97 -7.20 10.62
C LYS A 77 -53.42 -5.76 10.90
N SER A 78 -52.67 -4.80 10.37
CA SER A 78 -53.30 -3.71 9.62
C SER A 78 -52.35 -3.25 8.52
N ASP A 79 -52.76 -3.53 7.29
CA ASP A 79 -52.27 -2.92 6.07
C ASP A 79 -52.66 -1.43 6.07
N ASN A 80 -51.78 -0.56 5.57
CA ASN A 80 -52.25 0.51 4.70
C ASN A 80 -51.15 0.98 3.74
N THR A 81 -51.38 0.66 2.47
CA THR A 81 -50.79 1.19 1.25
C THR A 81 -51.29 2.61 0.95
N CYS A 82 -50.42 3.51 0.44
CA CYS A 82 -50.71 4.23 -0.82
C CYS A 82 -49.55 5.15 -1.29
N SER A 83 -49.02 4.77 -2.46
CA SER A 83 -48.80 5.56 -3.69
C SER A 83 -48.24 7.01 -3.68
N ALA A 84 -47.08 7.08 -4.35
CA ALA A 84 -46.52 8.07 -5.28
C ALA A 84 -47.38 9.21 -5.91
N SER A 85 -46.72 10.35 -6.13
CA SER A 85 -46.76 11.26 -7.31
C SER A 85 -45.52 12.19 -7.17
N VAL A 86 -44.52 12.26 -8.06
CA VAL A 86 -44.40 12.79 -9.43
C VAL A 86 -45.01 14.18 -9.64
N HIS A 87 -44.16 15.21 -9.64
CA HIS A 87 -44.32 16.43 -10.44
C HIS A 87 -42.95 16.93 -10.92
N THR A 88 -42.92 17.34 -12.18
CA THR A 88 -41.78 17.80 -12.96
C THR A 88 -41.85 19.32 -13.20
N ASP A 89 -40.71 19.86 -13.63
CA ASP A 89 -40.50 21.00 -14.55
C ASP A 89 -40.17 22.42 -14.01
N ASN A 90 -38.92 22.78 -14.33
CA ASN A 90 -38.43 23.93 -15.11
C ASN A 90 -38.14 25.32 -14.50
N ASP A 91 -36.88 25.70 -14.75
CA ASP A 91 -36.31 26.97 -15.25
C ASP A 91 -36.60 28.30 -14.55
N SER A 92 -35.52 28.98 -14.13
CA SER A 92 -34.99 30.14 -14.89
C SER A 92 -33.81 30.83 -14.21
N ASP A 93 -32.83 31.18 -15.04
CA ASP A 93 -31.71 32.07 -14.79
C ASP A 93 -32.12 33.44 -14.23
N LYS A 94 -31.24 34.06 -13.43
CA LYS A 94 -30.81 35.45 -13.61
C LYS A 94 -29.64 35.84 -12.71
N ASP A 95 -28.55 36.22 -13.38
CA ASP A 95 -27.44 37.03 -12.91
C ASP A 95 -27.92 38.36 -12.31
N ILE A 96 -27.30 38.81 -11.20
CA ILE A 96 -27.00 40.24 -10.97
C ILE A 96 -25.64 40.35 -10.26
N GLU A 97 -24.83 41.21 -10.84
CA GLU A 97 -23.47 41.60 -10.49
C GLU A 97 -23.35 42.34 -9.14
N GLY A 98 -22.09 42.51 -8.73
CA GLY A 98 -21.71 43.00 -7.43
C GLY A 98 -21.78 44.51 -7.23
N ILE A 99 -21.61 44.90 -5.97
CA ILE A 99 -21.18 46.23 -5.58
C ILE A 99 -20.19 46.04 -4.42
N GLN A 100 -18.92 46.36 -4.69
CA GLN A 100 -17.96 46.79 -3.68
C GLN A 100 -18.29 48.24 -3.34
N ASP A 101 -18.27 48.61 -2.06
CA ASP A 101 -17.69 49.88 -1.65
C ASP A 101 -17.33 49.92 -0.15
N ASN A 102 -16.18 50.56 0.11
CA ASN A 102 -15.53 50.82 1.38
C ASN A 102 -16.22 51.95 2.17
N ALA A 103 -16.14 51.91 3.51
CA ALA A 103 -15.90 53.04 4.43
C ALA A 103 -16.14 52.56 5.89
N THR A 104 -15.12 52.38 6.73
CA THR A 104 -14.56 53.34 7.72
C THR A 104 -15.54 53.85 8.79
N GLY A 105 -15.19 53.58 10.06
CA GLY A 105 -15.51 54.38 11.26
C GLY A 105 -16.93 54.26 11.79
N ASP A 106 -17.13 53.70 12.98
CA ASP A 106 -16.97 54.45 14.23
C ASP A 106 -17.35 53.60 15.45
N VAL A 107 -16.72 53.99 16.54
CA VAL A 107 -16.91 53.53 17.92
C VAL A 107 -18.23 54.09 18.43
N ASP A 108 -19.05 53.28 19.10
CA ASP A 108 -19.81 53.81 20.23
C ASP A 108 -20.23 52.75 21.24
N SER A 109 -20.02 53.14 22.48
CA SER A 109 -20.27 52.46 23.74
C SER A 109 -21.68 52.73 24.26
N ASP A 110 -22.08 51.90 25.21
CA ASP A 110 -23.11 52.11 26.23
C ASP A 110 -24.59 51.98 25.82
N ASN A 111 -25.23 50.94 26.37
CA ASN A 111 -26.42 51.19 27.17
C ASN A 111 -26.57 50.16 28.30
N ILE A 112 -26.32 50.65 29.51
CA ILE A 112 -26.66 50.05 30.78
C ILE A 112 -28.17 50.25 31.00
N HIS A 113 -28.93 49.17 31.14
CA HIS A 113 -30.21 49.23 31.85
C HIS A 113 -30.21 48.21 32.98
N ASN A 114 -30.38 48.79 34.17
CA ASN A 114 -30.36 48.17 35.47
C ASN A 114 -31.83 48.01 35.89
N ASP A 115 -32.31 46.78 36.06
CA ASP A 115 -33.54 46.52 36.80
C ASP A 115 -33.27 45.51 37.90
N ASN A 116 -33.35 46.01 39.13
CA ASN A 116 -33.37 45.27 40.38
C ASN A 116 -34.66 44.43 40.45
N MET A 117 -34.53 43.12 40.67
CA MET A 117 -35.60 42.34 41.28
C MET A 117 -35.08 41.47 42.42
N GLU A 118 -35.86 41.49 43.50
CA GLU A 118 -35.59 41.00 44.84
C GLU A 118 -35.32 39.49 44.91
N TYR A 119 -34.39 39.11 45.79
CA TYR A 119 -34.13 37.74 46.20
C TYR A 119 -35.30 37.20 47.04
N LYS A 120 -35.97 36.14 46.55
CA LYS A 120 -36.73 35.20 47.37
C LYS A 120 -36.38 33.76 47.00
N ASN A 121 -36.09 32.99 48.05
CA ASN A 121 -35.86 31.54 48.12
C ASN A 121 -34.51 31.03 47.58
N GLY A 122 -33.62 30.70 48.52
CA GLY A 122 -32.30 30.13 48.30
C GLY A 122 -32.32 28.73 47.71
N ILE A 123 -32.47 28.66 46.38
CA ILE A 123 -32.12 27.50 45.57
C ILE A 123 -31.01 27.98 44.64
N LEU A 124 -29.77 27.57 44.90
CA LEU A 124 -28.67 27.75 43.96
C LEU A 124 -29.07 27.06 42.65
N PRO A 125 -29.06 27.75 41.49
CA PRO A 125 -29.33 27.10 40.22
C PRO A 125 -28.29 25.98 40.00
N PRO A 126 -28.69 24.83 39.41
CA PRO A 126 -27.73 23.79 39.07
C PRO A 126 -26.60 24.43 38.25
N THR A 127 -25.37 24.14 38.64
CA THR A 127 -24.16 24.66 38.00
C THR A 127 -24.29 24.48 36.49
N LYS A 128 -24.48 25.59 35.77
CA LYS A 128 -24.55 25.58 34.30
C LYS A 128 -23.29 24.90 33.79
N ARG A 129 -23.44 23.73 33.15
CA ARG A 129 -22.33 23.02 32.49
C ARG A 129 -21.62 24.02 31.57
N ARG A 130 -20.34 24.29 31.82
CA ARG A 130 -19.51 25.17 30.99
C ARG A 130 -19.59 24.66 29.55
N LYS A 131 -20.13 25.44 28.60
CA LYS A 131 -20.09 25.09 27.18
C LYS A 131 -18.61 25.05 26.78
N LEU A 132 -18.08 23.84 26.61
CA LEU A 132 -16.79 23.64 25.99
C LEU A 132 -16.89 24.13 24.55
N HIS A 133 -16.25 25.25 24.22
CA HIS A 133 -16.15 25.69 22.84
C HIS A 133 -15.21 24.75 22.08
N HIS A 134 -13.93 24.67 22.49
CA HIS A 134 -12.92 23.83 21.82
C HIS A 134 -12.16 22.97 22.83
N CYS A 135 -12.01 21.67 22.55
CA CYS A 135 -11.26 20.76 23.41
C CYS A 135 -9.77 21.13 23.44
N VAL A 136 -9.23 21.40 24.64
CA VAL A 136 -7.82 21.81 24.83
C VAL A 136 -6.80 20.75 24.41
N SER A 137 -7.20 19.47 24.37
CA SER A 137 -6.34 18.34 24.02
C SER A 137 -6.37 18.02 22.51
N CYS A 138 -7.54 17.72 21.95
CA CYS A 138 -7.66 17.29 20.54
C CYS A 138 -8.00 18.40 19.54
N LEU A 139 -8.13 19.67 19.97
CA LEU A 139 -8.47 20.79 19.10
C LEU A 139 -9.82 20.59 18.37
N GLY A 140 -10.75 19.85 18.97
CA GLY A 140 -12.05 19.57 18.38
C GLY A 140 -12.10 18.41 17.37
N ILE A 141 -11.00 17.69 17.14
CA ILE A 141 -10.98 16.51 16.25
C ILE A 141 -11.96 15.41 16.69
N LEU A 142 -12.21 15.30 18.00
CA LEU A 142 -13.17 14.33 18.57
C LEU A 142 -14.55 14.97 18.87
N GLN A 143 -14.75 16.23 18.53
CA GLN A 143 -16.04 16.92 18.65
C GLN A 143 -16.79 16.84 17.31
N GLU A 144 -18.11 16.64 17.38
CA GLU A 144 -18.94 16.33 16.21
C GLU A 144 -19.21 17.55 15.34
N ASP A 145 -18.96 18.75 15.86
CA ASP A 145 -19.22 20.04 15.21
C ASP A 145 -18.53 20.18 13.84
N THR A 146 -17.42 19.46 13.62
CA THR A 146 -16.62 19.52 12.39
C THR A 146 -16.85 18.34 11.43
N TRP A 147 -17.66 17.36 11.84
CA TRP A 147 -17.89 16.15 11.05
C TRP A 147 -18.75 16.37 9.81
N PRO A 148 -19.78 17.24 9.79
CA PRO A 148 -20.57 17.50 8.58
C PRO A 148 -19.72 17.93 7.37
N ASP A 149 -18.78 18.87 7.57
CA ASP A 149 -17.87 19.33 6.51
C ASP A 149 -16.95 18.20 6.03
N THR A 150 -16.43 17.40 6.97
CA THR A 150 -15.58 16.24 6.66
C THR A 150 -16.35 15.20 5.85
N ASN A 151 -17.62 14.98 6.16
CA ASN A 151 -18.49 14.04 5.46
C ASN A 151 -18.78 14.48 4.02
N LEU A 152 -19.00 15.77 3.80
CA LEU A 152 -19.18 16.32 2.46
C LEU A 152 -17.94 16.07 1.61
N MET A 153 -16.74 16.43 2.11
CA MET A 153 -15.47 16.17 1.42
C MET A 153 -15.24 14.68 1.16
N LEU A 154 -15.59 13.82 2.12
CA LEU A 154 -15.48 12.38 1.97
C LEU A 154 -16.38 11.85 0.84
N LYS A 155 -17.66 12.26 0.83
CA LYS A 155 -18.62 11.84 -0.19
C LYS A 155 -18.20 12.32 -1.58
N GLU A 156 -17.79 13.58 -1.70
CA GLU A 156 -17.27 14.15 -2.95
C GLU A 156 -16.04 13.37 -3.46
N MET A 157 -15.09 13.06 -2.57
CA MET A 157 -13.87 12.33 -2.93
C MET A 157 -14.17 10.91 -3.42
N LEU A 158 -15.02 10.17 -2.71
CA LEU A 158 -15.41 8.81 -3.10
C LEU A 158 -16.24 8.79 -4.40
N HIS A 159 -17.12 9.78 -4.59
CA HIS A 159 -17.88 9.92 -5.83
C HIS A 159 -16.96 10.19 -7.02
N LYS A 160 -16.05 11.17 -6.88
CA LYS A 160 -15.06 11.55 -7.91
C LYS A 160 -14.18 10.38 -8.33
N LYS A 161 -13.75 9.55 -7.36
CA LYS A 161 -12.86 8.41 -7.63
C LYS A 161 -13.61 7.17 -8.14
N SER A 162 -14.89 7.04 -7.80
CA SER A 162 -15.77 5.95 -8.25
C SER A 162 -15.20 4.55 -7.97
N TYR A 163 -14.68 4.32 -6.76
CA TYR A 163 -14.18 3.00 -6.35
C TYR A 163 -15.32 1.99 -6.17
N GLU A 164 -15.21 0.83 -6.81
CA GLU A 164 -16.01 -0.37 -6.62
C GLU A 164 -15.44 -1.19 -5.45
N CYS A 165 -15.55 -0.63 -4.24
CA CYS A 165 -15.08 -1.28 -3.02
C CYS A 165 -16.14 -1.13 -1.92
N PRO A 166 -16.79 -2.22 -1.47
CA PRO A 166 -17.88 -2.14 -0.49
C PRO A 166 -17.37 -1.79 0.92
N THR A 167 -16.06 -1.95 1.14
CA THR A 167 -15.41 -1.69 2.41
C THR A 167 -14.41 -0.54 2.28
N PHE A 168 -14.08 0.11 3.40
CA PHE A 168 -13.01 1.09 3.46
C PHE A 168 -12.34 1.06 4.84
N ALA A 169 -11.09 1.50 4.90
CA ALA A 169 -10.39 1.81 6.14
C ALA A 169 -10.22 3.32 6.29
N CYS A 170 -10.21 3.80 7.53
CA CYS A 170 -9.99 5.21 7.85
C CYS A 170 -8.62 5.46 8.49
N ALA A 171 -7.97 6.54 8.07
CA ALA A 171 -6.77 7.08 8.67
C ALA A 171 -6.93 8.58 8.95
N LEU A 172 -6.25 9.04 10.01
CA LEU A 172 -6.22 10.43 10.42
C LEU A 172 -4.79 10.97 10.33
N SER A 173 -4.63 12.08 9.60
CA SER A 173 -3.51 12.98 9.76
C SER A 173 -3.95 14.15 10.64
N ALA A 174 -3.56 14.13 11.91
CA ALA A 174 -3.85 15.22 12.85
C ALA A 174 -2.76 16.30 12.79
N PRO A 175 -3.03 17.53 13.25
CA PRO A 175 -1.99 18.52 13.52
C PRO A 175 -0.93 17.94 14.47
N ILE A 176 0.33 18.34 14.29
CA ILE A 176 1.44 18.10 15.21
C ILE A 176 1.16 18.76 16.57
N ALA A 177 0.48 19.92 16.61
CA ALA A 177 0.11 20.62 17.85
C ALA A 177 -0.67 19.73 18.83
N THR A 178 -1.43 18.74 18.34
CA THR A 178 -2.14 17.79 19.23
C THR A 178 -1.17 16.93 20.05
N LEU A 179 0.04 16.64 19.55
CA LEU A 179 1.06 15.88 20.31
C LEU A 179 1.57 16.69 21.50
N LEU A 180 1.86 17.97 21.27
CA LEU A 180 2.33 18.90 22.29
C LEU A 180 1.25 19.07 23.37
N ARG A 181 0.00 19.32 22.97
CA ARG A 181 -1.15 19.44 23.89
C ARG A 181 -1.40 18.14 24.65
N GLU A 182 -1.35 17.00 23.97
CA GLU A 182 -1.52 15.69 24.59
C GLU A 182 -0.46 15.42 25.66
N ARG A 183 0.80 15.72 25.35
CA ARG A 183 1.91 15.56 26.30
C ARG A 183 1.76 16.50 27.49
N ALA A 184 1.39 17.77 27.27
CA ALA A 184 1.19 18.74 28.33
C ALA A 184 0.07 18.29 29.30
N VAL A 185 -1.10 17.87 28.79
CA VAL A 185 -2.18 17.33 29.65
C VAL A 185 -1.72 16.07 30.38
N THR A 186 -1.03 15.15 29.71
CA THR A 186 -0.52 13.90 30.32
C THR A 186 0.39 14.19 31.51
N LEU A 187 1.28 15.19 31.37
CA LEU A 187 2.19 15.62 32.43
C LEU A 187 1.43 16.25 33.61
N LEU A 188 0.41 17.10 33.34
CA LEU A 188 -0.42 17.69 34.38
C LEU A 188 -1.23 16.63 35.15
N VAL A 189 -1.79 15.64 34.46
CA VAL A 189 -2.47 14.51 35.12
C VAL A 189 -1.49 13.73 36.00
N ARG A 190 -0.25 13.49 35.52
CA ARG A 190 0.79 12.80 36.30
C ARG A 190 1.26 13.61 37.52
N GLU A 191 1.32 14.93 37.42
CA GLU A 191 1.64 15.81 38.56
C GLU A 191 0.51 15.79 39.61
N ALA A 192 -0.76 15.81 39.17
CA ALA A 192 -1.91 15.74 40.07
C ALA A 192 -2.15 14.34 40.67
N TYR A 193 -1.80 13.29 39.92
CA TYR A 193 -2.01 11.89 40.27
C TYR A 193 -0.72 11.08 39.99
N PRO A 194 0.22 11.01 40.96
CA PRO A 194 1.50 10.34 40.78
C PRO A 194 1.41 8.84 40.41
N GLU A 195 0.28 8.19 40.63
CA GLU A 195 0.02 6.81 40.24
C GLU A 195 -0.42 6.64 38.77
N TYR A 196 -0.75 7.72 38.05
CA TYR A 196 -1.24 7.67 36.67
C TYR A 196 -0.18 7.15 35.70
N ASP A 197 -0.34 5.97 35.12
CA ASP A 197 0.59 5.47 34.08
C ASP A 197 0.28 6.10 32.71
N PRO A 198 1.17 6.94 32.15
CA PRO A 198 0.98 7.56 30.84
C PRO A 198 0.83 6.56 29.69
N ASN A 199 1.34 5.33 29.84
CA ASN A 199 1.27 4.30 28.78
C ASN A 199 -0.15 3.73 28.62
N THR A 200 -1.05 4.02 29.56
CA THR A 200 -2.47 3.64 29.45
C THR A 200 -3.24 4.53 28.48
N LEU A 201 -2.74 5.74 28.16
CA LEU A 201 -3.36 6.71 27.27
C LEU A 201 -3.79 6.09 25.94
N THR A 202 -5.06 6.30 25.58
CA THR A 202 -5.55 5.87 24.26
C THR A 202 -5.09 6.86 23.18
N PRO A 203 -4.40 6.42 22.12
CA PRO A 203 -3.94 7.30 21.05
C PRO A 203 -5.09 8.04 20.36
N LEU A 204 -4.86 9.31 19.99
CA LEU A 204 -5.87 10.15 19.33
C LEU A 204 -6.45 9.50 18.07
N LYS A 205 -5.58 8.89 17.26
CA LYS A 205 -5.98 8.26 16.00
C LYS A 205 -6.94 7.08 16.21
N GLU A 206 -6.72 6.29 17.25
CA GLU A 206 -7.60 5.14 17.57
C GLU A 206 -8.94 5.63 18.11
N ALA A 207 -8.92 6.57 19.06
CA ALA A 207 -10.13 7.19 19.58
C ALA A 207 -10.96 7.86 18.47
N TRP A 208 -10.31 8.53 17.52
CA TRP A 208 -10.97 9.13 16.36
C TRP A 208 -11.60 8.08 15.46
N LYS A 209 -10.90 6.97 15.14
CA LYS A 209 -11.48 5.87 14.36
C LYS A 209 -12.74 5.30 15.02
N TRP A 210 -12.71 5.10 16.35
CA TRP A 210 -13.86 4.58 17.09
C TRP A 210 -15.01 5.59 17.23
N SER A 211 -14.73 6.90 17.09
CA SER A 211 -15.76 7.95 17.15
C SER A 211 -16.35 8.23 15.78
N TYR A 212 -15.51 8.67 14.83
CA TYR A 212 -15.91 9.13 13.51
C TYR A 212 -16.17 7.97 12.54
N GLY A 213 -15.52 6.81 12.72
CA GLY A 213 -15.54 5.74 11.75
C GLY A 213 -16.94 5.17 11.47
N ALA A 214 -17.75 4.93 12.51
CA ALA A 214 -19.12 4.44 12.37
C ALA A 214 -20.01 5.46 11.65
N GLN A 215 -19.85 6.74 12.00
CA GLN A 215 -20.57 7.85 11.37
C GLN A 215 -20.21 8.00 9.89
N ALA A 216 -18.92 7.96 9.55
CA ALA A 216 -18.44 8.00 8.18
C ALA A 216 -18.99 6.83 7.35
N ALA A 217 -18.98 5.62 7.91
CA ALA A 217 -19.52 4.41 7.28
C ALA A 217 -21.01 4.55 6.95
N ALA A 218 -21.81 5.01 7.91
CA ALA A 218 -23.23 5.29 7.71
C ALA A 218 -23.45 6.37 6.64
N HIS A 219 -22.64 7.44 6.64
CA HIS A 219 -22.78 8.55 5.70
C HIS A 219 -22.51 8.14 4.24
N VAL A 220 -21.49 7.30 4.01
CA VAL A 220 -21.10 6.88 2.65
C VAL A 220 -21.74 5.57 2.20
N GLY A 221 -22.48 4.88 3.08
CA GLY A 221 -23.09 3.59 2.79
C GLY A 221 -22.09 2.47 2.51
N ARG A 222 -20.94 2.47 3.20
CA ARG A 222 -19.89 1.44 3.06
C ARG A 222 -19.49 0.91 4.43
N SER A 223 -18.99 -0.32 4.49
CA SER A 223 -18.57 -0.93 5.76
C SER A 223 -17.15 -0.49 6.14
N LEU A 224 -16.98 -0.06 7.39
CA LEU A 224 -15.66 0.24 7.94
C LEU A 224 -14.95 -1.05 8.35
N HIS A 225 -13.74 -1.25 7.84
CA HIS A 225 -12.86 -2.35 8.24
C HIS A 225 -11.44 -1.84 8.55
N SER A 226 -10.60 -2.71 9.11
CA SER A 226 -9.19 -2.38 9.29
C SER A 226 -8.47 -2.28 7.93
N GLY A 227 -7.39 -1.50 7.88
CA GLY A 227 -6.54 -1.41 6.68
C GLY A 227 -5.79 -2.71 6.33
N ALA A 228 -5.89 -3.74 7.16
CA ALA A 228 -5.42 -5.09 6.83
C ALA A 228 -6.43 -5.90 6.01
N VAL A 229 -7.71 -5.49 6.03
CA VAL A 229 -8.82 -6.19 5.37
C VAL A 229 -9.35 -5.40 4.19
N SER A 230 -9.51 -4.09 4.34
CA SER A 230 -9.99 -3.23 3.25
C SER A 230 -8.82 -2.71 2.41
N PRO A 231 -8.84 -2.89 1.08
CA PRO A 231 -7.83 -2.34 0.19
C PRO A 231 -8.03 -0.84 -0.06
N LEU A 232 -9.24 -0.29 0.15
CA LEU A 232 -9.52 1.13 0.06
C LEU A 232 -9.15 1.82 1.38
N LEU A 233 -8.24 2.79 1.32
CA LEU A 233 -7.85 3.64 2.45
C LEU A 233 -8.32 5.08 2.22
N VAL A 234 -9.14 5.57 3.15
CA VAL A 234 -9.55 6.97 3.25
C VAL A 234 -8.72 7.65 4.33
N THR A 235 -8.01 8.71 3.97
CA THR A 235 -7.23 9.54 4.89
C THR A 235 -7.86 10.91 5.03
N VAL A 236 -8.24 11.25 6.26
CA VAL A 236 -8.74 12.57 6.64
C VAL A 236 -7.58 13.40 7.16
N ASN A 237 -7.30 14.52 6.50
CA ASN A 237 -6.27 15.47 6.89
C ASN A 237 -6.88 16.64 7.65
N MET A 238 -6.44 16.82 8.89
CA MET A 238 -6.88 17.88 9.77
C MET A 238 -5.77 18.91 9.92
N GLU A 239 -6.12 20.18 9.78
CA GLU A 239 -5.21 21.31 9.97
C GLU A 239 -5.69 22.20 11.11
N TYR A 240 -4.75 22.82 11.81
CA TYR A 240 -5.04 23.76 12.88
C TYR A 240 -4.39 25.13 12.57
N PRO A 241 -5.17 26.21 12.43
CA PRO A 241 -4.66 27.50 11.97
C PRO A 241 -3.53 28.10 12.82
N HIS A 242 -3.51 27.81 14.13
CA HIS A 242 -2.51 28.37 15.06
C HIS A 242 -1.39 27.38 15.42
N GLU A 243 -1.21 26.33 14.61
CA GLU A 243 -0.24 25.28 14.87
C GLU A 243 1.19 25.80 14.98
N MET A 244 1.61 26.64 14.04
CA MET A 244 2.99 27.13 14.00
C MET A 244 3.35 27.92 15.26
N GLN A 245 2.44 28.78 15.74
CA GLN A 245 2.65 29.57 16.96
C GLN A 245 2.85 28.67 18.19
N GLU A 246 2.11 27.56 18.26
CA GLU A 246 2.22 26.62 19.38
C GLU A 246 3.48 25.77 19.32
N LEU A 247 3.91 25.37 18.11
CA LEU A 247 5.09 24.52 17.93
C LEU A 247 6.41 25.24 18.18
N GLU A 248 6.44 26.58 18.17
CA GLU A 248 7.65 27.36 18.50
C GLU A 248 8.26 26.96 19.85
N ILE A 249 7.45 26.54 20.82
CA ILE A 249 7.95 26.08 22.11
C ILE A 249 8.89 24.87 22.02
N LEU A 250 8.74 24.03 20.99
CA LEU A 250 9.59 22.86 20.80
C LEU A 250 11.06 23.26 20.54
N LYS A 251 11.30 24.46 20.00
CA LYS A 251 12.66 25.00 19.84
C LYS A 251 13.29 25.29 21.19
N ALA A 252 12.52 25.78 22.17
CA ALA A 252 13.02 25.99 23.53
C ALA A 252 13.28 24.66 24.27
N LEU A 253 12.45 23.65 24.03
CA LEU A 253 12.61 22.32 24.66
C LEU A 253 13.78 21.52 24.11
N SER A 254 14.08 21.65 22.81
CA SER A 254 15.15 20.88 22.16
C SER A 254 15.75 21.65 20.97
N PRO A 255 16.53 22.72 21.22
CA PRO A 255 17.06 23.60 20.16
C PRO A 255 17.81 22.85 19.06
N SER A 256 18.64 21.88 19.45
CA SER A 256 19.49 21.09 18.54
C SER A 256 18.71 20.30 17.48
N LEU A 257 17.45 19.93 17.74
CA LEU A 257 16.60 19.21 16.78
C LEU A 257 16.09 20.13 15.66
N PHE A 258 15.98 21.44 15.91
CA PHE A 258 15.31 22.38 15.02
C PHE A 258 16.27 23.42 14.40
N GLU A 259 17.40 23.72 15.03
CA GLU A 259 18.43 24.65 14.52
C GLU A 259 19.00 24.23 13.17
N SER A 260 19.37 22.95 13.00
CA SER A 260 19.99 22.46 11.75
C SER A 260 19.05 22.54 10.53
N ARG A 261 17.74 22.38 10.75
CA ARG A 261 16.72 22.46 9.70
C ARG A 261 16.36 23.90 9.38
N SER A 262 16.27 24.77 10.38
CA SER A 262 16.02 26.19 10.18
C SER A 262 17.15 26.89 9.42
N GLN A 263 18.39 26.40 9.55
CA GLN A 263 19.54 26.87 8.76
C GLN A 263 19.59 26.34 7.32
N GLN A 264 18.88 25.25 7.02
CA GLN A 264 18.85 24.60 5.70
C GLN A 264 17.46 24.72 5.02
N ARG A 265 16.82 25.90 5.10
CA ARG A 265 15.51 26.17 4.48
C ARG A 265 15.43 25.88 2.98
N LYS A 266 16.55 25.93 2.25
CA LYS A 266 16.62 25.53 0.83
C LYS A 266 16.51 24.02 0.62
N ARG A 267 16.82 23.20 1.65
CA ARG A 267 16.80 21.73 1.60
C ARG A 267 15.57 21.14 2.28
N PHE A 268 15.02 21.80 3.30
CA PHE A 268 13.84 21.35 4.02
C PHE A 268 12.70 22.35 3.88
N ALA A 269 11.61 21.91 3.27
CA ALA A 269 10.42 22.73 3.01
C ALA A 269 9.59 23.05 4.27
N VAL A 270 9.76 22.27 5.35
CA VAL A 270 9.02 22.42 6.60
C VAL A 270 9.96 22.37 7.80
N GLU A 271 9.76 23.30 8.74
CA GLU A 271 10.59 23.45 9.94
C GLU A 271 10.25 22.38 10.99
N PHE A 272 8.95 22.19 11.27
CA PHE A 272 8.46 21.18 12.20
C PHE A 272 8.00 19.92 11.46
N THR A 273 8.41 18.76 11.98
CA THR A 273 7.87 17.47 11.53
C THR A 273 7.35 16.70 12.71
N ARG A 274 6.34 15.87 12.49
CA ARG A 274 5.73 15.02 13.52
C ARG A 274 6.79 14.23 14.32
N ARG A 275 7.75 13.59 13.62
CA ARG A 275 8.84 12.83 14.26
C ARG A 275 9.74 13.70 15.12
N ALA A 276 10.10 14.90 14.66
CA ALA A 276 10.94 15.82 15.46
C ALA A 276 10.19 16.31 16.71
N ALA A 277 8.90 16.58 16.59
CA ALA A 277 8.06 16.94 17.73
C ALA A 277 7.93 15.78 18.73
N GLU A 278 7.71 14.54 18.27
CA GLU A 278 7.69 13.35 19.13
C GLU A 278 9.02 13.19 19.89
N GLN A 279 10.16 13.40 19.21
CA GLN A 279 11.48 13.34 19.83
C GLN A 279 11.69 14.44 20.88
N ALA A 280 11.31 15.68 20.58
CA ALA A 280 11.41 16.80 21.52
C ALA A 280 10.53 16.59 22.78
N LEU A 281 9.36 15.96 22.60
CA LEU A 281 8.39 15.75 23.68
C LEU A 281 8.65 14.51 24.54
N ALA A 282 9.34 13.49 24.00
CA ALA A 282 9.57 12.21 24.70
C ALA A 282 10.27 12.40 26.06
N GLY A 283 11.25 13.31 26.14
CA GLY A 283 11.99 13.63 27.36
C GLY A 283 11.47 14.85 28.13
N ALA A 284 10.41 15.52 27.64
CA ALA A 284 9.95 16.77 28.23
C ALA A 284 9.29 16.52 29.60
N ALA A 285 9.70 17.31 30.60
CA ALA A 285 9.09 17.37 31.92
C ALA A 285 8.13 18.57 32.02
N ALA A 286 7.15 18.50 32.92
CA ALA A 286 6.19 19.59 33.15
C ALA A 286 6.87 20.93 33.48
N ALA A 287 7.94 20.89 34.29
CA ALA A 287 8.74 22.06 34.62
C ALA A 287 9.40 22.71 33.40
N ALA A 288 9.84 21.92 32.42
CA ALA A 288 10.44 22.43 31.18
C ALA A 288 9.40 23.11 30.29
N LEU A 289 8.19 22.54 30.18
CA LEU A 289 7.07 23.20 29.48
C LEU A 289 6.67 24.50 30.17
N ARG A 290 6.57 24.51 31.50
CA ARG A 290 6.34 25.72 32.32
C ARG A 290 7.38 26.79 32.06
N ALA A 291 8.66 26.44 32.11
CA ALA A 291 9.77 27.37 31.86
C ALA A 291 9.77 27.92 30.43
N ALA A 292 9.31 27.13 29.46
CA ALA A 292 9.16 27.55 28.08
C ALA A 292 7.84 28.30 27.78
N GLY A 293 7.05 28.64 28.82
CA GLY A 293 5.85 29.47 28.69
C GLY A 293 4.55 28.69 28.46
N TRP A 294 4.54 27.36 28.63
CA TRP A 294 3.34 26.50 28.56
C TRP A 294 3.08 25.78 29.88
N PRO A 295 2.53 26.46 30.91
CA PRO A 295 2.14 25.80 32.14
C PRO A 295 0.96 24.85 31.98
N ALA A 296 0.05 25.17 31.07
CA ALA A 296 -1.04 24.31 30.63
C ALA A 296 -1.32 24.61 29.14
N PRO A 297 -1.94 23.69 28.40
CA PRO A 297 -2.39 23.98 27.04
C PRO A 297 -3.32 25.20 27.05
N PRO A 298 -3.10 26.21 26.21
CA PRO A 298 -3.98 27.36 26.13
C PRO A 298 -5.35 26.94 25.56
N GLU A 299 -6.39 27.69 25.91
CA GLU A 299 -7.70 27.52 25.28
C GLU A 299 -7.56 27.67 23.76
N PRO A 300 -8.00 26.70 22.94
CA PRO A 300 -7.83 26.79 21.50
C PRO A 300 -8.64 27.95 20.93
N ALA A 301 -8.00 28.79 20.10
CA ALA A 301 -8.69 29.90 19.44
C ALA A 301 -9.64 29.42 18.31
N ALA A 302 -9.46 28.20 17.80
CA ALA A 302 -10.27 27.59 16.75
C ALA A 302 -10.29 26.06 16.84
N HIS A 303 -11.25 25.42 16.16
CA HIS A 303 -11.19 23.99 15.85
C HIS A 303 -10.07 23.70 14.83
N ALA A 304 -9.47 22.52 14.95
CA ALA A 304 -8.85 21.88 13.80
C ALA A 304 -9.94 21.53 12.78
N ARG A 305 -9.69 21.79 11.51
CA ARG A 305 -10.65 21.60 10.42
C ARG A 305 -10.15 20.55 9.45
N CYS A 306 -11.07 19.84 8.80
CA CYS A 306 -10.69 18.97 7.69
C CYS A 306 -10.24 19.86 6.52
N ALA A 307 -8.96 19.77 6.17
CA ALA A 307 -8.39 20.50 5.05
C ALA A 307 -8.50 19.71 3.75
N ALA A 308 -8.42 18.37 3.84
CA ALA A 308 -8.55 17.49 2.70
C ALA A 308 -8.96 16.08 3.13
N VAL A 309 -9.68 15.40 2.24
CA VAL A 309 -9.87 13.95 2.28
C VAL A 309 -9.18 13.35 1.07
N HIS A 310 -8.37 12.33 1.28
CA HIS A 310 -7.78 11.53 0.21
C HIS A 310 -8.29 10.10 0.29
N ALA A 311 -8.58 9.51 -0.85
CA ALA A 311 -8.88 8.10 -0.96
C ALA A 311 -7.90 7.47 -1.95
N ALA A 312 -7.39 6.30 -1.60
CA ALA A 312 -6.52 5.51 -2.46
C ALA A 312 -6.80 4.03 -2.27
N HIS A 313 -6.90 3.30 -3.37
CA HIS A 313 -6.96 1.85 -3.36
C HIS A 313 -5.55 1.25 -3.36
N ALA A 314 -5.36 0.17 -2.60
CA ALA A 314 -4.13 -0.60 -2.62
C ALA A 314 -3.82 -1.05 -4.06
N PRO A 315 -2.54 -1.03 -4.50
CA PRO A 315 -2.20 -1.48 -5.84
C PRO A 315 -2.60 -2.93 -6.07
N LEU A 316 -3.03 -3.23 -7.29
CA LEU A 316 -3.24 -4.60 -7.76
C LEU A 316 -2.08 -5.00 -8.66
N HIS A 317 -1.76 -6.29 -8.71
CA HIS A 317 -0.66 -6.82 -9.50
C HIS A 317 -1.16 -7.89 -10.45
N LEU A 318 -1.05 -7.61 -11.75
CA LEU A 318 -1.38 -8.53 -12.83
C LEU A 318 -0.11 -9.23 -13.29
N ALA A 319 -0.12 -10.53 -13.44
CA ALA A 319 1.04 -11.34 -13.78
C ALA A 319 0.76 -12.27 -14.95
N GLY A 320 1.80 -12.55 -15.73
CA GLY A 320 1.73 -13.50 -16.82
C GLY A 320 3.11 -13.88 -17.35
N ARG A 321 3.12 -14.49 -18.54
CA ARG A 321 4.34 -14.68 -19.32
C ARG A 321 4.18 -14.07 -20.70
N TYR A 322 5.16 -13.27 -21.11
CA TYR A 322 5.20 -12.72 -22.45
C TYR A 322 6.11 -13.55 -23.35
N ILE A 323 5.65 -13.82 -24.56
CA ILE A 323 6.43 -14.35 -25.67
C ILE A 323 6.73 -13.17 -26.57
N LYS A 324 8.01 -12.93 -26.85
CA LYS A 324 8.46 -11.86 -27.75
C LYS A 324 8.91 -12.48 -29.06
N LEU A 325 8.20 -12.17 -30.14
CA LEU A 325 8.43 -12.73 -31.47
C LEU A 325 9.35 -11.85 -32.35
N SER A 326 9.36 -10.54 -32.11
CA SER A 326 10.16 -9.58 -32.88
C SER A 326 11.63 -9.53 -32.44
N ARG A 327 12.55 -9.27 -33.40
CA ARG A 327 13.98 -8.94 -33.17
C ARG A 327 14.25 -7.43 -33.21
N GLU A 328 13.23 -6.60 -33.30
CA GLU A 328 13.33 -5.15 -33.44
C GLU A 328 12.53 -4.43 -32.34
N LEU A 329 12.32 -5.13 -31.21
CA LEU A 329 11.47 -4.66 -30.12
C LEU A 329 12.24 -4.68 -28.79
N PRO A 330 12.47 -3.53 -28.14
CA PRO A 330 13.02 -3.49 -26.80
C PRO A 330 11.98 -3.98 -25.77
N GLN A 331 12.43 -4.48 -24.62
CA GLN A 331 11.50 -4.92 -23.57
C GLN A 331 10.79 -3.73 -22.89
N THR A 332 11.48 -2.61 -22.72
CA THR A 332 10.96 -1.37 -22.13
C THR A 332 11.23 -0.21 -23.10
N PRO A 333 10.51 0.92 -23.02
CA PRO A 333 10.72 2.06 -23.90
C PRO A 333 12.21 2.43 -23.95
N TRP A 334 12.77 2.51 -25.16
CA TRP A 334 14.18 2.85 -25.35
C TRP A 334 14.28 4.32 -25.73
N ILE A 335 14.53 5.15 -24.72
CA ILE A 335 14.69 6.60 -24.85
C ILE A 335 16.12 6.96 -24.44
N LEU A 336 16.84 7.69 -25.29
CA LEU A 336 18.19 8.17 -25.05
C LEU A 336 18.19 9.69 -25.21
N ASN A 337 18.54 10.44 -24.16
CA ASN A 337 18.55 11.91 -24.17
C ASN A 337 17.22 12.53 -24.67
N GLY A 338 16.09 11.96 -24.26
CA GLY A 338 14.75 12.37 -24.69
C GLY A 338 14.34 11.90 -26.09
N VAL A 339 15.26 11.32 -26.86
CA VAL A 339 14.99 10.81 -28.20
C VAL A 339 14.59 9.34 -28.12
N ARG A 340 13.44 9.01 -28.72
CA ARG A 340 12.94 7.65 -28.81
C ARG A 340 13.71 6.89 -29.89
N MET A 341 14.37 5.79 -29.49
CA MET A 341 15.23 5.00 -30.37
C MET A 341 14.47 3.96 -31.19
N MET A 342 13.32 3.49 -30.69
CA MET A 342 12.47 2.50 -31.35
C MET A 342 11.00 2.81 -31.09
N GLU A 343 10.14 2.48 -32.06
CA GLU A 343 8.73 2.87 -32.08
C GLU A 343 7.93 2.38 -30.86
N SER A 344 8.20 1.17 -30.34
CA SER A 344 7.42 0.55 -29.26
C SER A 344 8.30 -0.30 -28.35
N SER A 345 7.70 -0.98 -27.37
CA SER A 345 8.35 -1.92 -26.48
C SER A 345 7.38 -3.02 -26.02
N VAL A 346 7.91 -4.13 -25.50
CA VAL A 346 7.08 -5.18 -24.88
C VAL A 346 6.18 -4.61 -23.79
N GLN A 347 6.73 -3.74 -22.94
CA GLN A 347 6.00 -3.03 -21.90
C GLN A 347 4.81 -2.25 -22.46
N GLU A 348 5.02 -1.41 -23.47
CA GLU A 348 3.95 -0.56 -24.02
C GLU A 348 2.85 -1.39 -24.71
N ILE A 349 3.22 -2.47 -25.40
CA ILE A 349 2.26 -3.39 -26.01
C ILE A 349 1.40 -4.07 -24.94
N ILE A 350 1.97 -4.45 -23.80
CA ILE A 350 1.23 -5.02 -22.67
C ILE A 350 0.38 -3.97 -21.96
N PHE A 351 0.90 -2.76 -21.80
CA PHE A 351 0.21 -1.68 -21.09
C PHE A 351 -1.03 -1.20 -21.81
N ALA A 352 -1.02 -1.09 -23.13
CA ALA A 352 -2.12 -0.47 -23.87
C ALA A 352 -3.50 -1.14 -23.62
N PRO A 353 -3.65 -2.48 -23.72
CA PRO A 353 -4.93 -3.13 -23.41
C PRO A 353 -5.30 -3.07 -21.93
N ILE A 354 -4.32 -3.12 -21.01
CA ILE A 354 -4.57 -2.94 -19.57
C ILE A 354 -5.10 -1.52 -19.30
N ALA A 355 -4.45 -0.50 -19.85
CA ALA A 355 -4.85 0.89 -19.72
C ALA A 355 -6.27 1.12 -20.25
N ALA A 356 -6.61 0.53 -21.40
CA ALA A 356 -7.97 0.57 -21.96
C ALA A 356 -9.00 -0.07 -21.02
N ALA A 357 -8.71 -1.25 -20.44
CA ALA A 357 -9.61 -1.94 -19.51
C ALA A 357 -9.90 -1.12 -18.23
N TYR A 358 -8.93 -0.31 -17.78
CA TYR A 358 -9.09 0.60 -16.64
C TYR A 358 -9.54 2.03 -17.03
N GLY A 359 -9.68 2.32 -18.32
CA GLY A 359 -10.01 3.64 -18.84
C GLY A 359 -8.97 4.71 -18.47
N LEU A 360 -7.68 4.37 -18.56
CA LEU A 360 -6.58 5.27 -18.24
C LEU A 360 -6.20 6.12 -19.45
N THR A 361 -5.95 7.40 -19.22
CA THR A 361 -5.32 8.29 -20.20
C THR A 361 -3.84 7.93 -20.42
N PRO A 362 -3.20 8.40 -21.51
CA PRO A 362 -1.77 8.19 -21.73
C PRO A 362 -0.88 8.70 -20.58
N GLU A 363 -1.22 9.85 -20.02
CA GLU A 363 -0.52 10.45 -18.87
C GLU A 363 -0.68 9.59 -17.61
N GLU A 364 -1.89 9.06 -17.38
CA GLU A 364 -2.15 8.11 -16.29
C GLU A 364 -1.38 6.81 -16.45
N CYS A 365 -1.27 6.28 -17.67
CA CYS A 365 -0.54 5.04 -17.92
C CYS A 365 0.92 5.12 -17.44
N GLU A 366 1.60 6.26 -17.60
CA GLU A 366 3.01 6.42 -17.23
C GLU A 366 3.26 6.30 -15.73
N HIS A 367 2.36 6.81 -14.90
CA HIS A 367 2.52 6.80 -13.44
C HIS A 367 1.70 5.73 -12.73
N ARG A 368 0.65 5.20 -13.38
CA ARG A 368 -0.25 4.20 -12.78
C ARG A 368 0.12 2.76 -13.10
N LEU A 369 0.80 2.51 -14.21
CA LEU A 369 1.24 1.16 -14.57
C LEU A 369 2.75 1.01 -14.39
N LYS A 370 3.19 -0.02 -13.67
CA LYS A 370 4.63 -0.32 -13.49
C LYS A 370 4.94 -1.74 -13.91
N PHE A 371 5.88 -1.87 -14.86
CA PHE A 371 6.29 -3.15 -15.42
C PHE A 371 7.44 -3.76 -14.62
N MET A 372 7.34 -5.06 -14.37
CA MET A 372 8.36 -5.86 -13.68
C MET A 372 8.53 -7.18 -14.43
N SER A 373 9.75 -7.71 -14.53
CA SER A 373 9.98 -8.99 -15.21
C SER A 373 11.14 -9.76 -14.59
N ALA A 374 11.16 -11.09 -14.74
CA ALA A 374 12.27 -11.93 -14.30
C ALA A 374 13.45 -11.83 -15.29
N GLY A 375 14.14 -10.70 -15.26
CA GLY A 375 15.24 -10.35 -16.17
C GLY A 375 14.76 -9.78 -17.50
N ARG A 376 15.69 -9.70 -18.47
CA ARG A 376 15.51 -9.03 -19.76
C ARG A 376 16.28 -9.74 -20.87
N GLU A 377 15.84 -9.57 -22.11
CA GLU A 377 16.59 -9.89 -23.33
C GLU A 377 16.97 -8.63 -24.14
N ASP A 378 17.98 -8.77 -25.01
CA ASP A 378 18.35 -7.71 -25.95
C ASP A 378 17.25 -7.49 -27.00
N VAL A 379 17.31 -6.37 -27.72
CA VAL A 379 16.33 -5.99 -28.77
C VAL A 379 16.22 -7.08 -29.84
N ASP A 380 17.35 -7.60 -30.30
CA ASP A 380 17.51 -8.61 -31.34
C ASP A 380 17.23 -10.05 -30.90
N VAL A 381 16.86 -10.26 -29.64
CA VAL A 381 16.62 -11.58 -29.05
C VAL A 381 15.12 -11.82 -28.89
N ARG A 382 14.63 -12.95 -29.40
CA ARG A 382 13.25 -13.41 -29.16
C ARG A 382 13.14 -14.09 -27.80
N CYS A 383 11.96 -14.08 -27.22
CA CYS A 383 11.63 -14.88 -26.05
C CYS A 383 10.49 -15.82 -26.39
N LEU A 384 10.78 -17.10 -26.48
CA LEU A 384 9.90 -18.15 -26.99
C LEU A 384 9.51 -19.14 -25.87
N GLY A 385 9.03 -20.32 -26.27
CA GLY A 385 8.56 -21.35 -25.35
C GLY A 385 7.35 -20.87 -24.55
N ASP A 386 7.43 -21.04 -23.23
CA ASP A 386 6.38 -20.57 -22.31
C ASP A 386 6.42 -19.05 -22.10
N GLY A 387 7.47 -18.37 -22.58
CA GLY A 387 7.69 -16.93 -22.41
C GLY A 387 8.42 -16.55 -21.13
N ARG A 388 8.66 -15.24 -20.96
CA ARG A 388 9.28 -14.66 -19.77
C ARG A 388 8.22 -14.22 -18.75
N PRO A 389 8.34 -14.63 -17.49
CA PRO A 389 7.57 -14.09 -16.37
C PRO A 389 7.60 -12.56 -16.25
N PHE A 390 6.43 -11.94 -16.12
CA PHE A 390 6.28 -10.50 -15.87
C PHE A 390 5.10 -10.19 -14.93
N ALA A 391 5.14 -9.02 -14.31
CA ALA A 391 4.04 -8.40 -13.58
C ALA A 391 3.83 -6.95 -14.02
N VAL A 392 2.60 -6.47 -13.89
CA VAL A 392 2.19 -5.08 -14.02
C VAL A 392 1.50 -4.68 -12.72
N GLU A 393 2.09 -3.73 -12.00
CA GLU A 393 1.40 -3.05 -10.90
C GLU A 393 0.44 -2.01 -11.48
N VAL A 394 -0.82 -2.07 -11.06
CA VAL A 394 -1.85 -1.06 -11.32
C VAL A 394 -2.06 -0.29 -10.03
N THR A 395 -1.65 0.97 -9.98
CA THR A 395 -1.83 1.80 -8.79
C THR A 395 -3.22 2.43 -8.74
N ASP A 396 -3.75 2.56 -7.52
CA ASP A 396 -5.06 3.16 -7.22
C ASP A 396 -6.24 2.64 -8.07
N PRO A 397 -6.35 1.32 -8.34
CA PRO A 397 -7.36 0.79 -9.25
C PRO A 397 -8.77 1.05 -8.72
N ARG A 398 -9.71 1.35 -9.64
CA ARG A 398 -11.11 1.58 -9.28
C ARG A 398 -11.84 0.29 -8.91
N ARG A 399 -11.43 -0.83 -9.50
CA ARG A 399 -12.05 -2.15 -9.39
C ARG A 399 -11.06 -3.24 -9.76
N GLU A 400 -11.45 -4.49 -9.56
CA GLU A 400 -10.78 -5.65 -10.16
C GLU A 400 -11.37 -5.93 -11.55
N LEU A 401 -10.53 -6.43 -12.45
CA LEU A 401 -10.93 -6.95 -13.75
C LEU A 401 -11.41 -8.39 -13.58
N THR A 402 -12.50 -8.72 -14.26
CA THR A 402 -13.02 -10.09 -14.31
C THR A 402 -12.10 -10.99 -15.14
N GLU A 403 -12.22 -12.31 -14.96
CA GLU A 403 -11.45 -13.28 -15.75
C GLU A 403 -11.68 -13.11 -17.27
N ALA A 404 -12.92 -12.82 -17.68
CA ALA A 404 -13.26 -12.54 -19.07
C ALA A 404 -12.56 -11.28 -19.61
N GLU A 405 -12.42 -10.23 -18.78
CA GLU A 405 -11.68 -9.02 -19.15
C GLU A 405 -10.18 -9.28 -19.26
N LEU A 406 -9.60 -10.04 -18.32
CA LEU A 406 -8.19 -10.41 -18.39
C LEU A 406 -7.89 -11.26 -19.64
N LYS A 407 -8.80 -12.17 -20.00
CA LYS A 407 -8.68 -12.94 -21.24
C LYS A 407 -8.70 -12.04 -22.48
N ARG A 408 -9.64 -11.08 -22.56
CA ARG A 408 -9.68 -10.09 -23.66
C ARG A 408 -8.39 -9.27 -23.72
N VAL A 409 -7.88 -8.81 -22.58
CA VAL A 409 -6.58 -8.11 -22.49
C VAL A 409 -5.45 -8.97 -23.10
N CYS A 410 -5.41 -10.28 -22.81
CA CYS A 410 -4.42 -11.18 -23.38
C CYS A 410 -4.56 -11.36 -24.90
N GLU A 411 -5.80 -11.47 -25.39
CA GLU A 411 -6.13 -11.56 -26.81
C GLU A 411 -5.71 -10.28 -27.56
N ASP A 412 -6.03 -9.11 -27.01
CA ASP A 412 -5.69 -7.80 -27.58
C ASP A 412 -4.17 -7.57 -27.64
N ILE A 413 -3.43 -7.97 -26.59
CA ILE A 413 -1.96 -7.94 -26.59
C ILE A 413 -1.42 -8.82 -27.73
N SER A 414 -2.01 -10.00 -27.90
CA SER A 414 -1.54 -11.02 -28.83
C SER A 414 -1.88 -10.72 -30.29
N ALA A 415 -2.93 -9.93 -30.54
CA ALA A 415 -3.39 -9.57 -31.88
C ALA A 415 -2.32 -8.83 -32.72
N GLY A 416 -1.42 -8.08 -32.07
CA GLY A 416 -0.36 -7.33 -32.75
C GLY A 416 0.80 -8.18 -33.29
N GLY A 417 0.86 -9.48 -32.98
CA GLY A 417 1.85 -10.42 -33.53
C GLY A 417 3.32 -10.22 -33.12
N LYS A 418 3.64 -9.15 -32.37
CA LYS A 418 5.00 -8.88 -31.85
C LYS A 418 5.22 -9.48 -30.46
N VAL A 419 4.17 -9.49 -29.63
CA VAL A 419 4.16 -10.01 -28.27
C VAL A 419 2.92 -10.88 -28.12
N VAL A 420 3.03 -12.01 -27.42
CA VAL A 420 1.91 -12.88 -27.09
C VAL A 420 1.88 -13.08 -25.58
N VAL A 421 0.72 -12.89 -24.97
CA VAL A 421 0.44 -13.23 -23.57
C VAL A 421 -0.73 -14.20 -23.59
N ARG A 422 -0.52 -15.41 -23.05
CA ARG A 422 -1.54 -16.47 -23.11
C ARG A 422 -2.55 -16.37 -21.98
N GLU A 423 -2.09 -15.92 -20.82
CA GLU A 423 -2.83 -15.95 -19.58
C GLU A 423 -2.30 -14.82 -18.69
N MET A 424 -3.21 -14.19 -17.95
CA MET A 424 -2.92 -13.16 -16.98
C MET A 424 -3.76 -13.40 -15.73
N MET A 425 -3.18 -13.22 -14.56
CA MET A 425 -3.84 -13.46 -13.28
C MET A 425 -3.38 -12.45 -12.23
N TYR A 426 -4.15 -12.31 -11.15
CA TYR A 426 -3.71 -11.54 -9.99
C TYR A 426 -2.65 -12.31 -9.19
N VAL A 427 -1.67 -11.57 -8.65
CA VAL A 427 -0.67 -12.10 -7.73
C VAL A 427 -0.54 -11.19 -6.52
N THR A 428 -0.06 -11.74 -5.40
CA THR A 428 0.21 -10.94 -4.20
C THR A 428 1.59 -10.30 -4.24
N ARG A 429 1.82 -9.37 -3.33
CA ARG A 429 3.12 -8.70 -3.17
C ARG A 429 4.24 -9.69 -2.78
N GLU A 430 3.90 -10.73 -2.03
CA GLU A 430 4.82 -11.80 -1.64
C GLU A 430 5.27 -12.60 -2.87
N GLU A 431 4.35 -12.89 -3.78
CA GLU A 431 4.66 -13.59 -5.04
C GLU A 431 5.56 -12.74 -5.97
N LEU A 432 5.45 -11.42 -5.95
CA LEU A 432 6.39 -10.54 -6.68
C LEU A 432 7.84 -10.66 -6.19
N ALA A 433 8.05 -10.97 -4.91
CA ALA A 433 9.39 -11.21 -4.40
C ALA A 433 10.01 -12.47 -5.05
N GLU A 434 9.21 -13.48 -5.39
CA GLU A 434 9.65 -14.66 -6.14
C GLU A 434 10.07 -14.29 -7.58
N LEU A 435 9.32 -13.41 -8.25
CA LEU A 435 9.66 -12.90 -9.58
C LEU A 435 11.06 -12.26 -9.59
N LYS A 436 11.31 -11.38 -8.62
CA LYS A 436 12.60 -10.69 -8.47
C LYS A 436 13.74 -11.66 -8.14
N LYS A 437 13.53 -12.57 -7.17
CA LYS A 437 14.52 -13.61 -6.83
C LYS A 437 14.82 -14.52 -8.02
N GLY A 438 13.83 -14.77 -8.87
CA GLY A 438 13.95 -15.59 -10.07
C GLY A 438 14.90 -15.03 -11.13
N GLU A 439 15.02 -13.70 -11.22
CA GLU A 439 15.98 -13.03 -12.09
C GLU A 439 17.42 -13.47 -11.76
N GLU A 440 17.77 -13.44 -10.47
CA GLU A 440 19.12 -13.65 -9.95
C GLU A 440 19.51 -15.13 -9.83
N THR A 441 18.53 -16.02 -9.62
CA THR A 441 18.81 -17.41 -9.23
C THR A 441 18.47 -18.45 -10.28
N LYS A 442 17.44 -18.22 -11.11
CA LYS A 442 16.94 -19.27 -12.00
C LYS A 442 17.74 -19.36 -13.29
N CYS A 443 17.94 -20.57 -13.78
CA CYS A 443 18.63 -20.82 -15.04
C CYS A 443 17.75 -20.44 -16.24
N LYS A 444 18.40 -20.25 -17.39
CA LYS A 444 17.73 -19.95 -18.66
C LYS A 444 18.25 -20.90 -19.73
N THR A 445 17.38 -21.34 -20.63
CA THR A 445 17.75 -22.10 -21.81
C THR A 445 17.60 -21.21 -23.03
N TYR A 446 18.60 -21.25 -23.90
CA TYR A 446 18.67 -20.49 -25.12
C TYR A 446 18.86 -21.41 -26.32
N GLU A 447 18.41 -20.93 -27.46
CA GLU A 447 18.72 -21.47 -28.78
C GLU A 447 19.50 -20.41 -29.56
N ALA A 448 20.67 -20.76 -30.06
CA ALA A 448 21.54 -19.85 -30.79
C ALA A 448 21.87 -20.41 -32.16
N LEU A 449 21.80 -19.55 -33.18
CA LEU A 449 22.34 -19.83 -34.50
C LEU A 449 23.73 -19.20 -34.57
N CYS A 450 24.74 -20.02 -34.83
CA CYS A 450 26.13 -19.61 -34.86
C CYS A 450 26.74 -19.88 -36.24
N ILE A 451 27.78 -19.14 -36.57
CA ILE A 451 28.57 -19.28 -37.80
C ILE A 451 30.02 -19.59 -37.46
N LYS A 452 30.57 -20.64 -38.08
CA LYS A 452 32.00 -20.97 -38.00
C LYS A 452 32.75 -20.06 -38.99
N LEU A 453 33.81 -19.39 -38.52
CA LEU A 453 34.54 -18.32 -39.23
C LEU A 453 35.99 -18.68 -39.58
N SER A 454 36.45 -19.86 -39.18
CA SER A 454 37.75 -20.39 -39.57
C SER A 454 37.70 -21.91 -39.60
N HIS A 455 38.63 -22.52 -40.32
CA HIS A 455 38.97 -23.93 -40.10
C HIS A 455 39.36 -24.14 -38.64
N SER A 456 39.04 -25.32 -38.11
CA SER A 456 39.45 -25.72 -36.76
C SER A 456 40.93 -26.10 -36.74
N GLU A 457 41.54 -26.06 -35.57
CA GLU A 457 42.91 -26.57 -35.37
C GLU A 457 43.05 -28.06 -35.70
N HIS A 458 41.95 -28.81 -35.84
CA HIS A 458 41.95 -30.23 -36.20
C HIS A 458 41.94 -30.47 -37.71
N GLU A 459 41.70 -29.43 -38.52
CA GLU A 459 41.61 -29.51 -39.98
C GLU A 459 42.96 -29.17 -40.63
N HIS A 460 44.00 -29.94 -40.29
CA HIS A 460 45.38 -29.67 -40.74
C HIS A 460 45.57 -29.75 -42.26
N ASP A 461 44.71 -30.52 -42.95
CA ASP A 461 44.79 -30.74 -44.40
C ASP A 461 44.04 -29.68 -45.22
N LYS A 462 43.36 -28.72 -44.56
CA LYS A 462 42.53 -27.71 -45.23
C LYS A 462 43.33 -26.45 -45.55
N SER A 463 43.27 -26.01 -46.81
CA SER A 463 43.83 -24.72 -47.20
C SER A 463 43.05 -23.56 -46.56
N PRO A 464 43.71 -22.44 -46.17
CA PRO A 464 43.03 -21.22 -45.73
C PRO A 464 41.99 -20.66 -46.72
N THR A 465 42.08 -21.04 -48.00
CA THR A 465 41.16 -20.61 -49.06
C THR A 465 39.96 -21.54 -49.25
N GLU A 466 39.96 -22.73 -48.63
CA GLU A 466 38.82 -23.64 -48.72
C GLU A 466 37.61 -23.10 -47.95
N PRO A 467 36.38 -23.38 -48.41
CA PRO A 467 35.17 -22.97 -47.69
C PRO A 467 35.15 -23.51 -46.26
N VAL A 468 34.83 -22.66 -45.30
CA VAL A 468 34.68 -23.05 -43.90
C VAL A 468 33.38 -23.82 -43.72
N THR A 469 33.47 -25.04 -43.21
CA THR A 469 32.31 -25.92 -42.97
C THR A 469 32.32 -26.46 -41.55
N VAL A 470 31.13 -26.69 -40.98
CA VAL A 470 30.92 -27.39 -39.71
C VAL A 470 31.00 -28.89 -39.97
N THR A 471 31.97 -29.54 -39.35
CA THR A 471 32.23 -30.97 -39.48
C THR A 471 31.54 -31.77 -38.37
N GLU A 472 31.43 -33.09 -38.55
CA GLU A 472 30.94 -33.97 -37.48
C GLU A 472 31.85 -33.92 -36.24
N GLN A 473 33.17 -33.79 -36.45
CA GLN A 473 34.13 -33.66 -35.36
C GLN A 473 33.93 -32.37 -34.56
N ASP A 474 33.60 -31.25 -35.21
CA ASP A 474 33.25 -29.99 -34.53
C ASP A 474 32.07 -30.19 -33.59
N ILE A 475 31.02 -30.84 -34.09
CA ILE A 475 29.80 -31.13 -33.32
C ILE A 475 30.11 -32.09 -32.16
N ALA A 476 30.89 -33.14 -32.40
CA ALA A 476 31.32 -34.08 -31.37
C ALA A 476 32.16 -33.39 -30.28
N ASN A 477 33.07 -32.49 -30.66
CA ASN A 477 33.88 -31.71 -29.73
C ASN A 477 33.01 -30.84 -28.83
N ILE A 478 32.07 -30.08 -29.39
CA ILE A 478 31.14 -29.26 -28.60
C ILE A 478 30.28 -30.14 -27.68
N ASN A 479 29.74 -31.25 -28.22
CA ASN A 479 28.82 -32.14 -27.51
C ASN A 479 29.49 -33.00 -26.43
N SER A 480 30.81 -33.15 -26.44
CA SER A 480 31.58 -33.82 -25.39
C SER A 480 32.31 -32.87 -24.44
N TYR A 481 32.44 -31.58 -24.81
CA TYR A 481 33.21 -30.62 -24.02
C TYR A 481 32.67 -30.46 -22.59
N SER A 482 33.55 -30.70 -21.63
CA SER A 482 33.42 -30.38 -20.21
C SER A 482 34.78 -29.93 -19.69
N ASN A 483 34.81 -28.97 -18.77
CA ASN A 483 36.06 -28.47 -18.17
C ASN A 483 36.06 -28.50 -16.64
N THR A 484 35.06 -29.11 -16.02
CA THR A 484 34.91 -29.18 -14.57
C THR A 484 34.30 -30.51 -14.16
N SER A 485 34.63 -30.94 -12.94
CA SER A 485 34.04 -32.12 -12.29
C SER A 485 32.88 -31.73 -11.36
N GLU A 486 32.49 -30.45 -11.32
CA GLU A 486 31.38 -29.97 -10.49
C GLU A 486 30.04 -30.60 -10.92
N PRO A 487 29.28 -31.23 -10.00
CA PRO A 487 28.01 -31.86 -10.35
C PRO A 487 27.00 -30.89 -10.96
N GLY A 488 26.43 -31.27 -12.12
CA GLY A 488 25.41 -30.47 -12.80
C GLY A 488 25.94 -29.25 -13.55
N VAL A 489 27.25 -29.02 -13.55
CA VAL A 489 27.94 -28.02 -14.36
C VAL A 489 28.74 -28.71 -15.45
N ARG A 490 28.60 -28.24 -16.68
CA ARG A 490 29.35 -28.74 -17.83
C ARG A 490 30.53 -27.86 -18.18
N VAL A 491 30.32 -26.54 -18.16
CA VAL A 491 31.40 -25.58 -18.38
C VAL A 491 31.38 -24.53 -17.29
N GLN A 492 32.47 -24.41 -16.56
CA GLN A 492 32.75 -23.29 -15.68
C GLN A 492 33.53 -22.24 -16.46
N LEU A 493 33.07 -20.99 -16.44
CA LEU A 493 33.68 -19.88 -17.16
C LEU A 493 33.74 -18.61 -16.33
N VAL A 494 34.66 -17.73 -16.68
CA VAL A 494 34.79 -16.39 -16.10
C VAL A 494 34.41 -15.38 -17.17
N GLN A 495 33.44 -14.52 -16.83
CA GLN A 495 32.93 -13.46 -17.68
C GLN A 495 33.22 -12.09 -17.09
N ARG A 496 34.03 -11.28 -17.80
CA ARG A 496 34.08 -9.84 -17.56
C ARG A 496 32.82 -9.18 -18.12
N THR A 497 32.38 -8.10 -17.48
CA THR A 497 31.17 -7.36 -17.86
C THR A 497 31.27 -6.88 -19.32
N PRO A 498 30.41 -7.32 -20.26
CA PRO A 498 30.59 -7.08 -21.70
C PRO A 498 30.81 -5.62 -22.07
N ILE A 499 31.66 -5.36 -23.08
CA ILE A 499 32.02 -4.01 -23.56
C ILE A 499 30.76 -3.20 -23.89
N ARG A 500 29.83 -3.81 -24.62
CA ARG A 500 28.56 -3.15 -25.03
C ARG A 500 27.69 -2.69 -23.86
N VAL A 501 27.90 -3.22 -22.64
CA VAL A 501 27.15 -2.81 -21.44
C VAL A 501 28.00 -2.04 -20.42
N LEU A 502 29.29 -1.82 -20.66
CA LEU A 502 30.19 -1.11 -19.73
C LEU A 502 29.74 0.32 -19.43
N HIS A 503 29.09 0.98 -20.38
CA HIS A 503 28.53 2.32 -20.18
C HIS A 503 27.40 2.38 -19.13
N ARG A 504 26.84 1.22 -18.71
CA ARG A 504 25.77 1.14 -17.70
C ARG A 504 26.12 0.25 -16.50
N ARG A 505 27.20 -0.53 -16.57
CA ARG A 505 27.51 -1.57 -15.59
C ARG A 505 28.98 -1.49 -15.20
N PRO A 506 29.31 -1.68 -13.90
CA PRO A 506 30.70 -1.66 -13.44
C PRO A 506 31.48 -2.83 -14.06
N LEU A 507 32.76 -2.58 -14.35
CA LEU A 507 33.68 -3.60 -14.84
C LEU A 507 33.95 -4.64 -13.75
N LEU A 508 33.30 -5.80 -13.86
CA LEU A 508 33.47 -6.92 -12.94
C LEU A 508 33.65 -8.23 -13.69
N ALA A 509 34.50 -9.11 -13.15
CA ALA A 509 34.65 -10.51 -13.57
C ALA A 509 33.78 -11.41 -12.67
N ARG A 510 33.01 -12.32 -13.27
CA ARG A 510 32.11 -13.21 -12.54
C ARG A 510 32.21 -14.63 -13.08
N THR A 511 32.25 -15.60 -12.17
CA THR A 511 32.10 -17.01 -12.51
C THR A 511 30.68 -17.29 -12.96
N ARG A 512 30.53 -18.05 -14.05
CA ARG A 512 29.28 -18.46 -14.67
C ARG A 512 29.37 -19.91 -15.09
N HIS A 513 28.21 -20.52 -15.29
CA HIS A 513 28.10 -21.93 -15.58
C HIS A 513 27.23 -22.18 -16.82
N ILE A 514 27.75 -23.00 -17.73
CA ILE A 514 26.93 -23.74 -18.70
C ILE A 514 26.57 -25.06 -18.04
N LEU A 515 25.27 -25.31 -17.90
CA LEU A 515 24.71 -26.47 -17.22
C LEU A 515 24.43 -27.60 -18.21
N GLN A 516 23.98 -27.27 -19.41
CA GLN A 516 23.73 -28.21 -20.51
C GLN A 516 24.08 -27.55 -21.83
N LEU A 517 24.62 -28.33 -22.76
CA LEU A 517 25.04 -27.87 -24.08
C LEU A 517 24.78 -28.97 -25.11
N SER A 518 24.14 -28.61 -26.22
CA SER A 518 24.06 -29.46 -27.40
C SER A 518 24.21 -28.63 -28.66
N ALA A 519 24.93 -29.17 -29.63
CA ALA A 519 25.15 -28.60 -30.94
C ALA A 519 24.69 -29.56 -32.05
N ALA A 520 24.23 -28.99 -33.15
CA ALA A 520 23.92 -29.71 -34.38
C ALA A 520 24.30 -28.85 -35.59
N ALA A 521 24.72 -29.48 -36.69
CA ALA A 521 24.87 -28.79 -37.97
C ALA A 521 23.51 -28.35 -38.50
N VAL A 522 23.46 -27.25 -39.25
CA VAL A 522 22.23 -26.76 -39.87
C VAL A 522 22.09 -27.36 -41.27
N PRO A 523 21.03 -28.13 -41.57
CA PRO A 523 20.83 -28.72 -42.89
C PRO A 523 20.84 -27.67 -44.00
N GLY A 524 21.62 -27.94 -45.06
CA GLY A 524 21.75 -27.04 -46.21
C GLY A 524 22.55 -25.76 -45.96
N GLN A 525 23.12 -25.58 -44.77
CA GLN A 525 23.90 -24.39 -44.40
C GLN A 525 25.25 -24.81 -43.82
N PRO A 526 26.26 -25.08 -44.66
CA PRO A 526 27.46 -25.81 -44.26
C PRO A 526 28.33 -25.09 -43.23
N ALA A 527 28.28 -23.75 -43.15
CA ALA A 527 29.05 -22.97 -42.18
C ALA A 527 28.30 -22.74 -40.84
N LEU A 528 27.04 -23.17 -40.74
CA LEU A 528 26.17 -22.85 -39.61
C LEU A 528 25.99 -24.04 -38.67
N LEU A 529 25.93 -23.73 -37.38
CA LEU A 529 25.58 -24.67 -36.31
C LEU A 529 24.51 -24.07 -35.41
N ALA A 530 23.58 -24.92 -34.96
CA ALA A 530 22.57 -24.58 -33.99
C ALA A 530 23.00 -25.08 -32.61
N LEU A 531 22.89 -24.22 -31.60
CA LEU A 531 23.19 -24.54 -30.20
C LEU A 531 21.92 -24.49 -29.38
N ARG A 532 21.77 -25.44 -28.46
CA ARG A 532 20.84 -25.34 -27.33
C ARG A 532 21.66 -25.35 -26.05
N VAL A 533 21.55 -24.27 -25.28
CA VAL A 533 22.43 -24.01 -24.13
C VAL A 533 21.61 -23.63 -22.90
N ARG A 534 21.80 -24.36 -21.79
CA ARG A 534 21.23 -24.00 -20.49
C ARG A 534 22.31 -23.39 -19.62
N THR A 535 22.09 -22.18 -19.12
CA THR A 535 23.10 -21.45 -18.34
C THR A 535 22.60 -21.12 -16.94
N SER A 536 23.53 -20.87 -16.02
CA SER A 536 23.25 -20.13 -14.78
C SER A 536 22.64 -18.75 -15.07
N ALA A 537 22.02 -18.14 -14.07
CA ALA A 537 21.51 -16.78 -14.17
C ALA A 537 22.63 -15.77 -14.50
N GLY A 538 22.30 -14.76 -15.31
CA GLY A 538 23.20 -13.66 -15.65
C GLY A 538 24.42 -14.04 -16.49
N THR A 539 24.42 -15.20 -17.16
CA THR A 539 25.42 -15.56 -18.17
C THR A 539 25.15 -14.81 -19.47
N TYR A 540 26.16 -14.18 -20.03
CA TYR A 540 26.05 -13.47 -21.31
C TYR A 540 26.35 -14.44 -22.47
N VAL A 541 25.30 -14.96 -23.13
CA VAL A 541 25.45 -16.06 -24.10
C VAL A 541 26.22 -15.62 -25.35
N LYS A 542 25.97 -14.41 -25.87
CA LYS A 542 26.68 -13.88 -27.05
C LYS A 542 28.19 -13.89 -26.80
N GLU A 543 28.60 -13.27 -25.70
CA GLU A 543 30.01 -13.16 -25.32
C GLU A 543 30.65 -14.49 -24.96
N TRP A 544 29.88 -15.49 -24.51
CA TRP A 544 30.40 -16.85 -24.37
C TRP A 544 30.62 -17.54 -25.72
N VAL A 545 29.81 -17.28 -26.73
CA VAL A 545 30.00 -17.82 -28.09
C VAL A 545 31.26 -17.21 -28.72
N HIS A 546 31.33 -15.89 -28.83
CA HIS A 546 32.40 -15.21 -29.58
C HIS A 546 33.62 -14.81 -28.73
N GLY A 547 33.60 -15.02 -27.42
CA GLY A 547 34.74 -14.81 -26.50
C GLY A 547 35.05 -13.35 -26.15
N GLU A 548 34.52 -12.39 -26.90
CA GLU A 548 34.66 -10.94 -26.73
C GLU A 548 36.11 -10.50 -26.44
N LEU A 549 37.04 -10.73 -27.38
CA LEU A 549 38.46 -10.38 -27.22
C LEU A 549 39.07 -10.94 -25.92
N ALA A 550 38.81 -12.22 -25.64
CA ALA A 550 39.26 -12.94 -24.44
C ALA A 550 38.73 -12.39 -23.10
N ARG A 551 37.64 -11.63 -23.12
CA ARG A 551 36.94 -11.18 -21.88
C ARG A 551 36.04 -12.24 -21.28
N THR A 552 35.71 -13.28 -22.05
CA THR A 552 35.05 -14.50 -21.60
C THR A 552 35.97 -15.70 -21.83
N ALA A 553 36.25 -16.47 -20.78
CA ALA A 553 37.10 -17.65 -20.88
C ALA A 553 36.70 -18.79 -19.91
N PRO A 554 36.65 -20.05 -20.36
CA PRO A 554 36.65 -20.45 -21.77
C PRO A 554 35.38 -19.97 -22.49
N ALA A 555 35.52 -19.68 -23.78
CA ALA A 555 34.44 -19.42 -24.73
C ALA A 555 34.13 -20.69 -25.55
N LEU A 556 33.08 -20.68 -26.37
CA LEU A 556 32.73 -21.81 -27.26
C LEU A 556 33.89 -22.23 -28.16
N GLN A 557 34.73 -21.26 -28.55
CA GLN A 557 35.96 -21.45 -29.33
C GLN A 557 36.91 -22.48 -28.69
N ALA A 558 36.91 -22.62 -27.37
CA ALA A 558 37.75 -23.61 -26.67
C ALA A 558 37.30 -25.06 -26.93
N ALA A 559 36.01 -25.27 -27.17
CA ALA A 559 35.45 -26.56 -27.56
C ALA A 559 35.60 -26.79 -29.07
N LEU A 560 35.25 -25.78 -29.87
CA LEU A 560 35.24 -25.87 -31.33
C LEU A 560 36.65 -25.85 -31.96
N ARG A 561 37.63 -25.26 -31.28
CA ARG A 561 38.98 -24.99 -31.82
C ARG A 561 38.98 -24.18 -33.11
N ALA A 562 37.96 -23.34 -33.30
CA ALA A 562 37.82 -22.43 -34.43
C ALA A 562 37.18 -21.12 -33.98
N ARG A 563 37.32 -20.07 -34.80
CA ARG A 563 36.56 -18.83 -34.61
C ARG A 563 35.09 -19.09 -34.91
N VAL A 564 34.23 -18.55 -34.06
CA VAL A 564 32.78 -18.66 -34.16
C VAL A 564 32.14 -17.37 -33.69
N ASP A 565 31.03 -17.01 -34.31
CA ASP A 565 30.19 -15.88 -33.91
C ASP A 565 28.72 -16.28 -33.88
N ILE A 566 27.88 -15.42 -33.32
CA ILE A 566 26.45 -15.62 -33.13
C ILE A 566 25.64 -14.75 -34.09
N LEU A 567 24.77 -15.36 -34.88
CA LEU A 567 23.90 -14.68 -35.83
C LEU A 567 22.53 -14.37 -35.23
N ALA A 568 22.01 -15.28 -34.41
CA ALA A 568 20.71 -15.12 -33.78
C ALA A 568 20.66 -15.84 -32.44
N LEU A 569 19.86 -15.31 -31.52
CA LEU A 569 19.66 -15.87 -30.19
C LEU A 569 18.18 -15.77 -29.81
N ASP A 570 17.68 -16.85 -29.22
CA ASP A 570 16.35 -16.92 -28.65
C ASP A 570 16.43 -17.42 -27.21
N VAL A 571 15.65 -16.82 -26.32
CA VAL A 571 15.36 -17.39 -25.01
C VAL A 571 14.31 -18.47 -25.21
N ALA A 572 14.68 -19.73 -25.12
CA ALA A 572 13.76 -20.85 -25.29
C ALA A 572 12.98 -21.17 -24.00
N ARG A 573 13.59 -20.94 -22.82
CA ARG A 573 12.91 -21.16 -21.53
C ARG A 573 13.53 -20.34 -20.40
N VAL A 574 12.67 -19.74 -19.57
CA VAL A 574 13.04 -19.21 -18.26
C VAL A 574 12.59 -20.21 -17.20
N HIS A 575 13.53 -20.83 -16.49
CA HIS A 575 13.23 -21.92 -15.53
C HIS A 575 12.77 -21.36 -14.17
N LEU A 576 11.69 -20.59 -14.19
CA LEU A 576 10.99 -20.07 -13.03
C LEU A 576 9.55 -20.53 -13.14
N ASP A 577 9.02 -21.22 -12.14
CA ASP A 577 7.61 -21.64 -12.07
C ASP A 577 6.79 -20.55 -11.38
N TRP A 578 6.41 -19.55 -12.17
CA TRP A 578 5.72 -18.32 -11.75
C TRP A 578 5.12 -17.58 -12.97
N PRO A 579 3.90 -17.00 -12.93
CA PRO A 579 2.99 -17.03 -11.78
C PRO A 579 2.51 -18.46 -11.56
N ARG A 580 2.32 -18.83 -10.30
CA ARG A 580 1.90 -20.18 -9.95
C ARG A 580 0.42 -20.29 -10.30
N ARG A 581 0.05 -21.27 -11.11
CA ARG A 581 -1.37 -21.61 -11.21
C ARG A 581 -1.82 -22.08 -9.84
N ALA A 582 -3.04 -21.75 -9.44
CA ALA A 582 -3.67 -22.48 -8.35
C ALA A 582 -3.60 -23.97 -8.71
N HIS A 583 -2.80 -24.75 -7.99
CA HIS A 583 -2.90 -26.19 -8.10
C HIS A 583 -4.34 -26.54 -7.74
N PRO A 584 -5.05 -27.39 -8.52
CA PRO A 584 -6.29 -27.96 -8.01
C PRO A 584 -5.96 -28.55 -6.63
N ALA A 585 -6.80 -28.24 -5.64
CA ALA A 585 -6.59 -28.72 -4.27
C ALA A 585 -6.30 -30.24 -4.33
N PRO A 586 -5.29 -30.74 -3.60
CA PRO A 586 -5.07 -32.17 -3.52
C PRO A 586 -6.39 -32.85 -3.12
N PRO A 587 -6.73 -34.02 -3.70
CA PRO A 587 -7.96 -34.71 -3.36
C PRO A 587 -8.02 -34.87 -1.84
N ALA A 588 -9.18 -34.57 -1.26
CA ALA A 588 -9.39 -34.67 0.18
C ALA A 588 -8.90 -36.05 0.66
N PRO A 589 -8.21 -36.12 1.81
CA PRO A 589 -7.81 -37.41 2.36
C PRO A 589 -9.05 -38.31 2.50
N PRO A 590 -8.93 -39.61 2.25
CA PRO A 590 -10.04 -40.53 2.41
C PRO A 590 -10.62 -40.37 3.81
N ALA A 591 -11.95 -40.32 3.91
CA ALA A 591 -12.64 -40.17 5.18
C ALA A 591 -12.12 -41.22 6.18
N PRO A 592 -11.88 -40.83 7.45
CA PRO A 592 -11.47 -41.78 8.47
C PRO A 592 -12.49 -42.93 8.53
N PRO A 593 -12.03 -44.18 8.75
CA PRO A 593 -12.94 -45.31 8.86
C PRO A 593 -13.97 -45.03 9.95
N ALA A 594 -15.24 -45.34 9.66
CA ALA A 594 -16.33 -45.15 10.58
C ALA A 594 -16.00 -45.83 11.93
N PRO A 595 -16.29 -45.16 13.08
CA PRO A 595 -16.06 -45.76 14.38
C PRO A 595 -16.82 -47.10 14.49
N PRO A 596 -16.24 -48.10 15.15
CA PRO A 596 -16.91 -49.40 15.31
C PRO A 596 -18.25 -49.22 16.01
N ALA A 597 -19.27 -49.89 15.49
CA ALA A 597 -20.62 -49.86 16.05
C ALA A 597 -20.58 -50.25 17.55
N PRO A 598 -21.32 -49.54 18.41
CA PRO A 598 -21.36 -49.86 19.83
C PRO A 598 -21.89 -51.31 20.02
N PRO A 599 -21.34 -52.06 20.98
CA PRO A 599 -21.79 -53.42 21.24
C PRO A 599 -23.27 -53.42 21.63
N ALA A 600 -24.03 -54.34 21.05
CA ALA A 600 -25.45 -54.51 21.34
C ALA A 600 -25.64 -54.76 22.85
N PRO A 601 -26.61 -54.09 23.51
CA PRO A 601 -26.85 -54.27 24.93
C PRO A 601 -27.29 -55.72 25.19
N ARG A 602 -26.67 -56.34 26.20
CA ARG A 602 -27.08 -57.64 26.76
C ARG A 602 -28.17 -57.45 27.79
#